data_AF-A0A090SVI0-F1
#
_entry.id   AF-A0A090SVI0-F1
#
_cell.length_a   1.000
_cell.length_b   1.000
_cell.length_c   1.000
_cell.angle_alpha   90.00
_cell.angle_beta   90.00
_cell.angle_gamma   90.00
#
_symmetry.space_group_name_H-M   'P 1'
#
loop_
_entity.id
_entity.type
_entity.pdbx_description
1 polymer ?
#
loop_
_entity_poly.entity_id
_entity_poly.type
_entity_poly.pdbx_seq_one_letter_code
_entity_poly.pdbx_strand_id
1 'polypeptide(L)'
;MESIPGFSISTSPQITYDWKAESGNGWTIPIGGGFTQAVPFSSTKAMLVGLSAYKFAQQAEFGPEWQVNLTLAFMFAEDRS
;
A
#
# COMPACT_ATOMS: atom_id res chain seq x y z
N MET A 1 0.73 -22.25 -11.12
CA MET A 1 0.11 -20.90 -11.00
C MET A 1 0.65 -20.08 -12.15
N GLU A 2 -0.18 -19.77 -13.15
CA GLU A 2 0.19 -18.77 -14.17
C GLU A 2 0.34 -17.41 -13.47
N SER A 3 1.48 -16.76 -13.67
CA SER A 3 1.67 -15.38 -13.24
C SER A 3 0.85 -14.47 -14.15
N ILE A 4 -0.06 -13.69 -13.60
CA ILE A 4 -0.74 -12.63 -14.34
C ILE A 4 0.31 -11.54 -14.65
N PRO A 5 0.62 -11.24 -15.93
CA PRO A 5 1.60 -10.22 -16.27
C PRO A 5 1.23 -8.87 -15.64
N GLY A 6 2.18 -8.24 -14.94
CA GLY A 6 1.96 -6.94 -14.30
C GLY A 6 1.17 -6.98 -12.98
N PHE A 7 0.85 -8.17 -12.44
CA PHE A 7 0.30 -8.32 -11.10
C PHE A 7 1.44 -8.47 -10.07
N SER A 8 1.31 -7.77 -8.95
CA SER A 8 2.23 -7.86 -7.81
C SER A 8 1.47 -7.95 -6.50
N ILE A 9 2.06 -8.66 -5.54
CA ILE A 9 1.65 -8.66 -4.14
C ILE A 9 2.75 -7.95 -3.37
N SER A 10 2.37 -7.06 -2.45
CA SER A 10 3.31 -6.32 -1.63
C SER A 10 2.80 -6.14 -0.22
N THR A 11 3.73 -5.99 0.71
CA THR A 11 3.44 -5.51 2.06
C THR A 11 4.47 -4.43 2.38
N SER A 12 4.01 -3.27 2.83
CA SER A 12 4.88 -2.14 3.17
C SER A 12 4.27 -1.37 4.34
N PRO A 13 4.19 -2.00 5.54
CA PRO A 13 3.62 -1.35 6.71
C PRO A 13 4.56 -0.26 7.22
N GLN A 14 3.97 0.85 7.69
CA GLN A 14 4.72 1.89 8.40
C GLN A 14 4.64 1.64 9.91
N ILE A 15 5.73 1.13 10.50
CA ILE A 15 5.82 0.88 11.95
C ILE A 15 6.44 2.11 12.60
N THR A 16 5.79 2.65 13.63
CA THR A 16 6.26 3.85 14.35
C THR A 16 6.18 3.69 15.86
N TYR A 17 7.03 4.43 16.58
CA TYR A 17 7.02 4.53 18.03
C TYR A 17 7.01 5.99 18.49
N ASP A 18 6.01 6.37 19.28
CA ASP A 18 5.95 7.65 19.99
C ASP A 18 6.59 7.50 21.38
N TRP A 19 7.77 8.11 21.55
CA TRP A 19 8.53 8.08 22.81
C TRP A 19 7.97 9.02 23.89
N LYS A 20 7.01 9.88 23.56
CA LYS A 20 6.33 10.77 24.51
C LYS A 20 5.00 10.19 25.01
N ALA A 21 4.53 9.08 24.42
CA ALA A 21 3.30 8.44 24.84
C ALA A 21 3.41 7.90 26.28
N GLU A 22 2.28 7.91 26.99
CA GLU A 22 2.18 7.28 28.30
C GLU A 22 2.53 5.78 28.19
N SER A 23 3.25 5.27 29.20
CA SER A 23 3.92 3.97 29.20
C SER A 23 3.08 2.84 28.59
N GLY A 24 3.47 2.38 27.40
CA GLY A 24 2.86 1.23 26.71
C GLY A 24 2.05 1.58 25.45
N ASN A 25 1.69 2.85 25.25
CA ASN A 25 0.84 3.30 24.13
C ASN A 25 1.61 3.93 22.95
N GLY A 26 2.94 3.80 22.92
CA GLY A 26 3.77 4.43 21.89
C GLY A 26 3.83 3.69 20.55
N TRP A 27 3.57 2.37 20.53
CA TRP A 27 3.77 1.55 19.33
C TRP A 27 2.57 1.59 18.39
N THR A 28 2.85 1.84 17.11
CA THR A 28 1.91 1.66 16.01
C THR A 28 2.44 0.56 15.09
N ILE A 29 1.74 -0.57 15.06
CA ILE A 29 2.18 -1.77 14.32
C ILE A 29 1.08 -2.19 13.35
N PRO A 30 1.14 -1.78 12.08
CA PRO A 30 0.24 -2.25 11.04
C PRO A 30 0.67 -3.62 10.53
N ILE A 31 -0.28 -4.53 10.41
CA ILE A 31 -0.13 -5.84 9.80
C ILE A 31 -1.07 -5.90 8.61
N GLY A 32 -0.53 -6.16 7.43
CA GLY A 32 -1.33 -6.21 6.22
C GLY A 32 -0.49 -6.16 4.97
N GLY A 33 -1.14 -5.84 3.87
CA GLY A 33 -0.53 -5.81 2.55
C GLY A 33 -1.56 -5.52 1.49
N GLY A 34 -1.14 -5.64 0.24
CA GLY A 34 -1.97 -5.34 -0.89
C GLY A 34 -1.48 -5.99 -2.16
N PHE A 35 -2.21 -5.71 -3.22
CA PHE A 35 -1.84 -6.10 -4.56
C PHE A 35 -1.91 -4.89 -5.48
N THR A 36 -1.19 -4.97 -6.59
CA THR A 36 -1.24 -3.98 -7.66
C THR A 36 -1.27 -4.70 -8.99
N GLN A 37 -1.99 -4.13 -9.94
CA GLN A 37 -2.06 -4.63 -11.31
C GLN A 37 -1.78 -3.50 -12.29
N ALA A 38 -0.87 -3.76 -13.23
CA ALA A 38 -0.68 -2.91 -14.39
C ALA A 38 -1.76 -3.20 -15.44
N VAL A 39 -2.48 -2.16 -15.85
CA VAL A 39 -3.51 -2.19 -16.88
C VAL A 39 -3.04 -1.33 -18.06
N PRO A 40 -2.41 -1.94 -19.09
CA PRO A 40 -2.05 -1.22 -20.30
C PRO A 40 -3.31 -0.87 -21.08
N PHE A 41 -3.36 0.35 -21.64
CA PHE A 41 -4.46 0.79 -22.52
C PHE A 41 -3.95 1.39 -23.83
N SER A 42 -2.63 1.53 -23.99
CA SER A 42 -1.94 1.88 -25.23
C SER A 42 -0.53 1.30 -25.20
N SER A 43 0.18 1.25 -26.33
CA SER A 43 1.58 0.81 -26.41
C SER A 43 2.52 1.61 -25.51
N THR A 44 2.20 2.87 -25.21
CA THR A 44 3.03 3.78 -24.40
C THR A 44 2.39 4.19 -23.08
N LYS A 45 1.18 3.67 -22.77
CA LYS A 45 0.41 4.11 -21.61
C LYS A 45 -0.17 2.95 -20.82
N ALA A 46 -0.03 3.02 -19.50
CA ALA A 46 -0.59 2.05 -18.58
C ALA A 46 -1.08 2.75 -17.30
N MET A 47 -1.97 2.09 -16.58
CA MET A 47 -2.40 2.50 -15.25
C MET A 47 -2.03 1.41 -14.26
N LEU A 48 -1.41 1.77 -13.14
CA LEU A 48 -1.30 0.88 -11.98
C LEU A 48 -2.54 1.08 -11.11
N VAL A 49 -3.25 0.00 -10.84
CA VAL A 49 -4.38 -0.05 -9.92
C VAL A 49 -3.98 -0.93 -8.74
N GLY A 50 -4.00 -0.38 -7.54
CA GLY A 50 -3.61 -1.10 -6.34
C GLY A 50 -4.61 -0.93 -5.20
N LEU A 51 -4.75 -1.97 -4.40
CA LEU A 51 -5.51 -1.95 -3.16
C LEU A 51 -4.66 -2.58 -2.06
N SER A 52 -4.56 -1.90 -0.93
CA SER A 52 -3.89 -2.43 0.27
C SER A 52 -4.72 -2.17 1.51
N ALA A 53 -4.62 -3.07 2.48
CA ALA A 53 -5.28 -2.96 3.76
C ALA A 53 -4.33 -3.37 4.88
N TYR A 54 -4.38 -2.63 5.98
CA TYR A 54 -3.55 -2.83 7.16
C TYR A 54 -4.44 -2.78 8.41
N LYS A 55 -4.28 -3.78 9.29
CA LYS A 55 -4.86 -3.79 10.63
C LYS A 55 -3.81 -3.34 11.64
N PHE A 56 -4.14 -2.45 12.55
CA PHE A 56 -3.22 -2.07 13.61
C PHE A 56 -3.32 -3.07 14.77
N ALA A 57 -2.25 -3.83 15.00
CA ALA A 57 -2.15 -4.75 16.13
C ALA A 57 -1.89 -4.00 17.45
N GLN A 58 -1.20 -2.87 17.35
CA GLN A 58 -1.01 -1.91 18.42
C GLN A 58 -1.14 -0.51 17.83
N GLN A 59 -1.84 0.37 18.53
CA GLN A 59 -2.14 1.73 18.12
C GLN A 59 -2.34 2.61 19.36
N ALA A 60 -2.28 3.92 19.17
CA ALA A 60 -2.68 4.87 20.19
C ALA A 60 -4.16 4.65 20.62
N GLU A 61 -4.50 5.04 21.84
CA GLU A 61 -5.79 4.77 22.50
C GLU A 61 -7.02 5.21 21.69
N PHE A 62 -6.88 6.21 20.81
CA PHE A 62 -7.92 6.72 19.92
C PHE A 62 -7.61 6.57 18.42
N GLY A 63 -6.71 5.64 18.06
CA GLY A 63 -6.30 5.39 16.68
C GLY A 63 -7.30 4.55 15.86
N PRO A 64 -7.25 4.64 14.52
CA PRO A 64 -8.09 3.82 13.65
C PRO A 64 -7.60 2.36 13.59
N GLU A 65 -8.47 1.38 13.84
CA GLU A 65 -8.10 -0.06 13.84
C GLU A 65 -7.65 -0.59 12.47
N TRP A 66 -8.08 0.06 11.39
CA TRP A 66 -7.79 -0.34 10.01
C TRP A 66 -7.41 0.87 9.16
N GLN A 67 -6.51 0.64 8.20
CA GLN A 67 -6.18 1.56 7.13
C GLN A 67 -6.36 0.84 5.79
N VAL A 68 -6.99 1.51 4.83
CA VAL A 68 -7.18 1.00 3.46
C VAL A 68 -6.69 2.06 2.48
N ASN A 69 -5.85 1.65 1.52
CA ASN A 69 -5.33 2.55 0.49
C ASN A 69 -5.75 2.05 -0.90
N LEU A 70 -6.38 2.92 -1.69
CA LEU A 70 -6.58 2.77 -3.11
C LEU A 70 -5.50 3.57 -3.86
N THR A 71 -4.76 2.91 -4.74
CA THR A 71 -3.72 3.53 -5.56
C THR A 71 -4.14 3.53 -7.02
N LEU A 72 -4.15 4.71 -7.64
CA LEU A 72 -4.29 4.89 -9.08
C LEU A 72 -3.09 5.71 -9.57
N ALA A 73 -2.20 5.10 -10.35
CA ALA A 73 -1.05 5.78 -10.92
C ALA A 73 -1.04 5.67 -12.44
N PHE A 74 -1.00 6.81 -13.12
CA PHE A 74 -0.93 6.89 -14.57
C PHE A 74 0.53 6.90 -15.02
N MET A 75 0.88 5.95 -15.89
CA MET A 75 2.21 5.82 -16.47
C MET A 75 2.16 6.27 -17.93
N PHE A 76 2.95 7.28 -18.24
CA PHE A 76 3.13 7.81 -19.60
C PHE A 76 4.58 7.61 -19.99
N ALA A 77 4.83 6.67 -20.91
CA ALA A 77 6.12 6.57 -21.56
C ALA A 77 6.19 7.59 -22.69
N GLU A 78 7.33 8.25 -22.81
CA GLU A 78 7.61 9.14 -23.94
C GLU A 78 7.94 8.28 -25.16
N ASP A 79 7.26 8.55 -26.28
CA ASP A 79 7.60 7.94 -27.55
C ASP A 79 8.88 8.64 -28.04
N ARG A 80 10.03 7.99 -27.88
CA ARG A 80 11.29 8.50 -28.43
C ARG A 80 11.34 8.20 -29.92
N SER A 81 10.65 9.03 -30.71
CA SER A 81 10.75 9.11 -32.17
C SER A 81 11.89 10.02 -32.61
#